data_AF-A0A0H3ZY44-F1
#
_entry.id   AF-A0A0H3ZY44-F1
#
_cell.length_a   1.000
_cell.length_b   1.000
_cell.length_c   1.000
_cell.angle_alpha   90.00
_cell.angle_beta   90.00
_cell.angle_gamma   90.00
#
_symmetry.space_group_name_H-M   'P 1'
#
loop_
_entity.id
_entity.type
_entity.pdbx_description
1 polymer ?
#
loop_
_entity_poly.entity_id
_entity_poly.type
_entity_poly.pdbx_seq_one_letter_code
_entity_poly.pdbx_strand_id
1 'polypeptide(L)'
;AIAALQPGETVLDLGSGAGFDCFLAANQVGPTGHVIGVDMTPEMLTKARENAAKAGTDNVEFRLGEIEHLPVADASVDVIISNCVINIAPDKAAVYSEAFRVLKPGGR
;
A
#
# COMPACT_ATOMS: atom_id res chain seq x y z
N ALA A 1 -7.05 -7.14 9.40
CA ALA A 1 -7.26 -6.42 8.14
C ALA A 1 -7.03 -7.33 6.93
N ILE A 2 -5.81 -7.86 6.76
CA ILE A 2 -5.43 -8.70 5.60
C ILE A 2 -6.39 -9.87 5.35
N ALA A 3 -6.83 -10.59 6.40
CA ALA A 3 -7.77 -11.70 6.27
C ALA A 3 -9.16 -11.34 5.67
N ALA A 4 -9.50 -10.04 5.60
CA ALA A 4 -10.75 -9.56 5.00
C ALA A 4 -10.58 -9.09 3.55
N LEU A 5 -9.37 -9.11 2.99
CA LEU A 5 -9.14 -8.76 1.59
C LEU A 5 -9.77 -9.81 0.66
N GLN A 6 -10.37 -9.31 -0.42
CA GLN A 6 -11.05 -10.12 -1.41
C GLN A 6 -10.19 -10.27 -2.67
N PRO A 7 -10.31 -11.40 -3.39
CA PRO A 7 -9.62 -11.58 -4.67
C PRO A 7 -9.95 -10.45 -5.65
N GLY A 8 -8.93 -9.93 -6.33
CA GLY A 8 -9.07 -8.84 -7.31
C GLY A 8 -9.06 -7.42 -6.76
N GLU A 9 -9.03 -7.23 -5.43
CA GLU A 9 -8.93 -5.89 -4.84
C GLU A 9 -7.56 -5.24 -5.12
N THR A 10 -7.57 -3.92 -5.33
CA THR A 10 -6.38 -3.08 -5.30
C THR A 10 -6.16 -2.58 -3.87
N VAL A 11 -5.02 -2.91 -3.28
CA VAL A 11 -4.65 -2.56 -1.90
C VAL A 11 -3.53 -1.53 -1.89
N LEU A 12 -3.63 -0.53 -1.02
CA LEU A 12 -2.57 0.42 -0.73
C LEU A 12 -2.05 0.20 0.69
N ASP A 13 -0.75 -0.03 0.84
CA ASP A 13 -0.07 -0.11 2.12
C ASP A 13 0.68 1.20 2.41
N LEU A 14 0.25 1.90 3.45
CA LEU A 14 0.86 3.14 3.92
C LEU A 14 2.05 2.81 4.83
N GLY A 15 3.25 3.17 4.39
CA GLY A 15 4.49 2.88 5.13
C GLY A 15 4.94 1.44 4.96
N SER A 16 5.02 0.97 3.71
CA SER A 16 5.20 -0.46 3.39
C SER A 16 6.54 -1.04 3.84
N GLY A 17 7.54 -0.20 4.14
CA GLY A 17 8.88 -0.65 4.51
C GLY A 17 9.46 -1.60 3.47
N ALA A 18 9.98 -2.74 3.93
CA ALA A 18 10.53 -3.79 3.06
C ALA A 18 9.46 -4.73 2.44
N GLY A 19 8.18 -4.37 2.54
CA GLY A 19 7.07 -5.01 1.81
C GLY A 19 6.36 -6.17 2.51
N PHE A 20 6.61 -6.42 3.80
CA PHE A 20 6.07 -7.59 4.50
C PHE A 20 4.54 -7.71 4.39
N ASP A 21 3.81 -6.65 4.76
CA ASP A 21 2.34 -6.63 4.68
C ASP A 21 1.86 -6.62 3.23
N CYS A 22 2.59 -5.96 2.32
CA CYS A 22 2.30 -6.03 0.87
C CYS A 22 2.31 -7.46 0.33
N PHE A 23 3.28 -8.29 0.71
CA PHE A 23 3.37 -9.67 0.20
C PHE A 23 2.22 -10.54 0.73
N LEU A 24 1.84 -10.35 2.00
CA LEU A 24 0.69 -11.04 2.57
C LEU A 24 -0.62 -10.61 1.89
N ALA A 25 -0.79 -9.30 1.64
CA ALA A 25 -1.93 -8.78 0.92
C ALA A 25 -1.98 -9.29 -0.52
N ALA A 26 -0.84 -9.32 -1.21
CA ALA A 26 -0.72 -9.76 -2.60
C ALA A 26 -1.14 -11.22 -2.80
N ASN A 27 -0.74 -12.08 -1.87
CA ASN A 27 -1.18 -13.48 -1.86
C ASN A 27 -2.69 -13.59 -1.61
N GLN A 28 -3.24 -12.76 -0.74
CA GLN A 28 -4.66 -12.79 -0.39
C GLN A 28 -5.58 -12.27 -1.52
N VAL A 29 -5.19 -11.19 -2.22
CA VAL A 29 -5.96 -10.65 -3.35
C VAL A 29 -5.76 -11.44 -4.65
N GLY A 30 -4.77 -12.34 -4.66
CA GLY A 30 -4.53 -13.26 -5.77
C GLY A 30 -4.04 -12.58 -7.05
N PRO A 31 -3.89 -13.35 -8.15
CA PRO A 31 -3.22 -12.91 -9.37
C PRO A 31 -3.95 -11.81 -10.14
N THR A 32 -5.24 -11.61 -9.88
CA THR A 32 -6.05 -10.54 -10.47
C THR A 32 -6.11 -9.28 -9.62
N GLY A 33 -5.67 -9.36 -8.36
CA GLY A 33 -5.56 -8.23 -7.47
C GLY A 33 -4.20 -7.57 -7.57
N HIS A 34 -4.04 -6.44 -6.91
CA HIS A 34 -2.83 -5.64 -7.02
C HIS A 34 -2.52 -4.93 -5.72
N VAL A 35 -1.24 -4.81 -5.35
CA VAL A 35 -0.82 -4.12 -4.13
C VAL A 35 0.19 -3.03 -4.43
N ILE A 36 -0.05 -1.85 -3.86
CA ILE A 36 0.83 -0.68 -3.95
C ILE A 36 1.38 -0.43 -2.56
N GLY A 37 2.70 -0.56 -2.38
CA GLY A 37 3.38 -0.11 -1.17
C GLY A 37 3.93 1.30 -1.34
N VAL A 38 3.66 2.20 -0.39
CA VAL A 38 4.25 3.54 -0.35
C VAL A 38 5.17 3.64 0.86
N ASP A 39 6.42 4.06 0.61
CA ASP A 39 7.39 4.36 1.67
C ASP A 39 8.21 5.61 1.28
N MET A 40 8.59 6.42 2.26
CA MET A 40 9.33 7.66 2.04
C MET A 40 10.84 7.43 1.87
N THR A 41 11.35 6.23 2.20
CA THR A 41 12.78 5.94 2.21
C THR A 41 13.21 5.11 0.99
N PRO A 42 14.13 5.62 0.14
CA PRO A 42 14.63 4.88 -1.02
C PRO A 42 15.25 3.51 -0.66
N GLU A 43 15.84 3.40 0.53
CA GLU A 43 16.47 2.19 1.04
C GLU A 43 15.44 1.08 1.30
N MET A 44 14.27 1.41 1.86
CA MET A 44 13.20 0.43 2.07
C MET A 44 12.61 -0.03 0.74
N LEU A 45 12.39 0.89 -0.21
CA LEU A 45 11.87 0.53 -1.54
C LEU A 45 12.83 -0.37 -2.31
N THR A 46 14.14 -0.14 -2.19
CA THR A 46 15.15 -1.00 -2.79
C THR A 46 15.05 -2.42 -2.22
N LYS A 47 15.02 -2.55 -0.89
CA LYS A 47 14.82 -3.85 -0.21
C LYS A 47 13.50 -4.51 -0.58
N ALA A 48 12.41 -3.75 -0.63
CA ALA A 48 11.09 -4.27 -0.96
C ALA A 48 11.03 -4.83 -2.38
N ARG A 49 11.63 -4.13 -3.35
CA ARG A 49 11.73 -4.60 -4.74
C ARG A 49 12.60 -5.85 -4.87
N GLU A 50 13.74 -5.90 -4.16
CA GLU A 50 14.56 -7.11 -4.10
C GLU A 50 13.81 -8.30 -3.49
N ASN A 51 13.02 -8.06 -2.44
CA ASN A 51 12.20 -9.08 -1.80
C ASN A 51 11.09 -9.57 -2.73
N ALA A 52 10.42 -8.67 -3.47
CA ALA A 52 9.42 -9.04 -4.47
C ALA A 52 10.02 -9.95 -5.56
N ALA A 53 11.20 -9.59 -6.08
CA ALA A 53 11.90 -10.39 -7.07
C ALA A 53 12.29 -11.79 -6.53
N LYS A 54 12.75 -11.88 -5.27
CA LYS A 54 13.08 -13.16 -4.62
C LYS A 54 11.84 -14.01 -4.35
N ALA A 55 10.70 -13.39 -4.04
CA ALA A 55 9.45 -14.06 -3.77
C ALA A 55 8.69 -14.47 -5.05
N GLY A 56 9.05 -13.91 -6.21
CA GLY A 56 8.31 -14.12 -7.46
C GLY A 56 6.92 -13.48 -7.43
N THR A 57 6.77 -12.37 -6.72
CA THR A 57 5.49 -11.67 -6.56
C THR A 57 5.37 -10.56 -7.60
N ASP A 58 4.59 -10.81 -8.66
CA ASP A 58 4.46 -9.90 -9.81
C ASP A 58 3.34 -8.87 -9.67
N ASN A 59 2.43 -9.05 -8.70
CA ASN A 59 1.27 -8.18 -8.48
C ASN A 59 1.48 -7.16 -7.33
N VAL A 60 2.73 -6.79 -7.07
CA VAL A 60 3.11 -5.77 -6.09
C VAL A 60 3.99 -4.72 -6.77
N GLU A 61 3.73 -3.45 -6.49
CA GLU A 61 4.64 -2.36 -6.82
C GLU A 61 4.96 -1.51 -5.60
N PHE A 62 6.11 -0.83 -5.63
CA PHE A 62 6.58 0.03 -4.56
C PHE A 62 6.90 1.43 -5.07
N ARG A 63 6.29 2.45 -4.48
CA ARG A 63 6.36 3.85 -4.90
C ARG A 63 6.99 4.71 -3.79
N LEU A 64 7.87 5.62 -4.20
CA LEU A 64 8.45 6.62 -3.30
C LEU A 64 7.44 7.73 -3.06
N GLY A 65 7.13 7.98 -1.80
CA GLY A 65 6.23 9.06 -1.43
C GLY A 65 5.99 9.14 0.07
N GLU A 66 5.45 10.28 0.50
CA GLU A 66 4.97 10.51 1.85
C GLU A 66 3.48 10.15 1.94
N ILE A 67 3.02 9.73 3.11
CA ILE A 67 1.62 9.32 3.30
C ILE A 67 0.67 10.52 3.38
N GLU A 68 1.21 11.72 3.54
CA GLU A 68 0.57 13.03 3.43
C GLU A 68 0.43 13.50 1.97
N HIS A 69 1.13 12.87 1.02
CA HIS A 69 1.16 13.26 -0.40
C HIS A 69 1.33 12.00 -1.28
N LEU A 70 0.26 11.23 -1.42
CA LEU A 70 0.31 9.91 -2.02
C LEU A 70 0.56 9.97 -3.53
N PRO A 71 1.55 9.23 -4.06
CA PRO A 71 1.79 9.09 -5.50
C PRO A 71 0.81 8.07 -6.12
N VAL A 72 -0.49 8.26 -5.87
CA VAL A 72 -1.58 7.35 -6.23
C VAL A 72 -2.74 8.18 -6.78
N ALA A 73 -3.41 7.66 -7.80
CA ALA A 73 -4.53 8.34 -8.46
C ALA A 73 -5.78 8.37 -7.58
N ASP A 74 -6.63 9.37 -7.80
CA ASP A 74 -7.94 9.50 -7.16
C ASP A 74 -8.80 8.25 -7.42
N ALA A 75 -9.59 7.84 -6.43
CA ALA A 75 -10.58 6.78 -6.55
C ALA A 75 -10.08 5.50 -7.26
N SER A 76 -8.86 5.06 -6.94
CA SER A 76 -8.18 3.96 -7.62
C SER A 76 -7.94 2.72 -6.77
N VAL A 77 -8.03 2.83 -5.43
CA VAL A 77 -7.78 1.71 -4.50
C VAL A 77 -9.06 1.28 -3.79
N ASP A 78 -9.19 -0.03 -3.55
CA ASP A 78 -10.35 -0.62 -2.86
C ASP A 78 -10.14 -0.67 -1.34
N VAL A 79 -8.88 -0.88 -0.92
CA VAL A 79 -8.52 -1.04 0.49
C VAL A 79 -7.24 -0.30 0.83
N ILE A 80 -7.22 0.41 1.95
CA ILE A 80 -6.01 0.95 2.55
C ILE A 80 -5.67 0.16 3.81
N ILE A 81 -4.42 -0.26 3.92
CA ILE A 81 -3.85 -0.82 5.14
C ILE A 81 -2.71 0.08 5.62
N SER A 82 -2.48 0.06 6.93
CA SER A 82 -1.38 0.76 7.56
C SER A 82 -1.06 0.09 8.88
N ASN A 83 0.24 -0.06 9.17
CA ASN A 83 0.69 -0.57 10.45
C ASN A 83 1.48 0.50 11.22
N CYS A 84 0.80 1.15 12.18
CA CYS A 84 1.35 2.15 13.10
C CYS A 84 1.97 3.43 12.49
N VAL A 85 2.12 3.58 11.17
CA VAL A 85 2.78 4.77 10.61
C VAL A 85 1.97 6.06 10.71
N ILE A 86 0.63 5.97 10.72
CA ILE A 86 -0.24 7.16 10.89
C ILE A 86 0.02 7.83 12.25
N ASN A 87 0.43 7.06 13.27
CA ASN A 87 0.69 7.62 14.61
C ASN A 87 1.87 8.60 14.60
N ILE A 88 2.86 8.36 13.75
CA ILE A 88 4.07 9.18 13.63
C ILE A 88 4.00 10.21 12.50
N ALA A 89 2.90 10.25 11.74
CA ALA A 89 2.64 11.28 10.72
C ALA A 89 2.60 12.69 11.36
N PRO A 90 3.35 13.67 10.84
CA PRO A 90 3.30 15.06 11.28
C PRO A 90 1.93 15.70 11.05
N ASP A 91 1.28 15.40 9.92
CA ASP A 91 -0.04 15.93 9.58
C ASP A 91 -1.05 14.79 9.32
N LYS A 92 -1.73 14.38 10.39
CA LYS A 92 -2.75 13.33 10.32
C LYS A 92 -3.96 13.73 9.46
N ALA A 93 -4.30 15.02 9.40
CA ALA A 93 -5.42 15.49 8.61
C ALA A 93 -5.12 15.36 7.11
N ALA A 94 -3.89 15.69 6.70
CA ALA A 94 -3.41 15.44 5.35
C ALA A 94 -3.44 13.94 5.00
N VAL A 95 -2.93 13.07 5.87
CA VAL A 95 -2.98 11.60 5.66
C VAL A 95 -4.41 11.10 5.44
N TYR A 96 -5.36 11.49 6.29
CA TYR A 96 -6.75 11.05 6.12
C TYR A 96 -7.42 11.64 4.87
N SER A 97 -7.06 12.87 4.49
CA SER A 97 -7.56 13.49 3.26
C SER A 97 -7.04 12.77 2.02
N GLU A 98 -5.76 12.43 2.00
CA GLU A 98 -5.13 11.65 0.92
C GLU A 98 -5.68 10.22 0.85
N ALA A 99 -5.82 9.55 1.99
CA ALA A 99 -6.42 8.22 2.07
C ALA A 99 -7.84 8.23 1.48
N PHE A 100 -8.65 9.24 1.82
CA PHE A 100 -9.99 9.39 1.26
C PHE A 100 -9.97 9.70 -0.25
N ARG A 101 -9.04 10.55 -0.72
CA ARG A 101 -8.90 10.89 -2.15
C ARG A 101 -8.64 9.67 -3.02
N VAL A 102 -7.74 8.79 -2.59
CA VAL A 102 -7.32 7.64 -3.40
C VAL A 102 -8.30 6.47 -3.33
N LEU A 103 -9.13 6.39 -2.28
CA LEU A 103 -10.15 5.36 -2.12
C LEU A 103 -11.27 5.50 -3.16
N LYS A 104 -11.63 4.38 -3.79
CA LYS A 104 -12.85 4.28 -4.61
C LYS A 104 -14.08 4.55 -3.73
N PRO A 105 -15.21 5.00 -4.32
CA PRO A 105 -16.49 5.01 -3.61
C PRO A 105 -16.82 3.61 -3.04
N GLY A 106 -17.01 3.53 -1.72
CA GLY A 106 -17.24 2.26 -1.01
C GLY A 106 -15.98 1.47 -0.63
N GLY A 107 -14.79 1.99 -0.96
CA GLY A 107 -13.52 1.47 -0.45
C GLY A 107 -13.38 1.69 1.06
N ARG A 108 -12.39 1.03 1.67
CA ARG A 108 -12.19 1.01 3.13
C ARG A 108 -10.76 1.19 3.56
#